data_AF-X1ILZ2-F1
#
_entry.id   AF-X1ILZ2-F1
#
_cell.length_a   1.000
_cell.length_b   1.000
_cell.length_c   1.000
_cell.angle_alpha   90.00
_cell.angle_beta   90.00
_cell.angle_gamma   90.00
#
_symmetry.space_group_name_H-M   'P 1'
#
loop_
_entity.id
_entity.type
_entity.pdbx_description
1 polymer ?
#
loop_
_entity_poly.entity_id
_entity_poly.type
_entity_poly.pdbx_seq_one_letter_code
_entity_poly.pdbx_strand_id
1 'polypeptide(L)'
;MKPGLLELLSAGTVLLCDGAMGSMLMAAGLEPGTAAELFNIEKPDTVRNIHIENKKAGADVLLTNTFQGTQFNLSRYGKNTVQRANSAAAEIALQVAADDCFVLGDIGPTGHFLHPLGEASAHDFRRAFTEQIQALADTGVHGIIIETMEDKEE
;
A
#
# COMPACT_ATOMS: atom_id res chain seq x y z
N MET A 1 8.64 -11.11 23.45
CA MET A 1 7.95 -10.16 22.56
C MET A 1 9.00 -9.62 21.61
N LYS A 2 8.77 -9.67 20.29
CA LYS A 2 9.70 -9.10 19.32
C LYS A 2 9.77 -7.57 19.54
N PRO A 3 10.95 -6.93 19.48
CA PRO A 3 11.05 -5.49 19.57
C PRO A 3 10.24 -4.81 18.46
N GLY A 4 9.66 -3.65 18.77
CA GLY A 4 8.85 -2.89 17.81
C GLY A 4 9.70 -2.26 16.70
N LEU A 5 9.06 -1.90 15.58
CA LEU A 5 9.73 -1.25 14.45
C LEU A 5 10.56 -0.03 14.88
N LEU A 6 9.94 0.90 15.64
CA LEU A 6 10.63 2.11 16.11
C LEU A 6 11.77 1.84 17.09
N GLU A 7 11.67 0.76 17.88
CA GLU A 7 12.71 0.37 18.82
C GLU A 7 13.97 -0.10 18.07
N LEU A 8 13.79 -0.95 17.05
CA LEU A 8 14.88 -1.41 16.19
C LEU A 8 15.56 -0.26 15.45
N LEU A 9 14.76 0.63 14.85
CA LEU A 9 15.28 1.79 14.14
C LEU A 9 16.05 2.73 15.08
N SER A 10 15.53 2.98 16.29
CA SER A 10 16.20 3.82 17.30
C SER A 10 17.51 3.19 17.81
N ALA A 11 17.60 1.87 17.82
CA ALA A 11 18.81 1.13 18.15
C ALA A 11 19.85 1.09 17.01
N GLY A 12 19.54 1.68 15.85
CA GLY A 12 20.43 1.71 14.68
C GLY A 12 20.41 0.42 13.86
N THR A 13 19.38 -0.41 14.02
CA THR A 13 19.20 -1.61 13.17
C THR A 13 18.82 -1.18 11.77
N VAL A 14 19.55 -1.69 10.78
CA VAL A 14 19.22 -1.51 9.37
C VAL A 14 18.20 -2.57 8.98
N LEU A 15 17.06 -2.16 8.43
CA LEU A 15 16.00 -3.04 7.95
C LEU A 15 15.91 -2.94 6.42
N LEU A 16 15.79 -4.08 5.76
CA LEU A 16 15.63 -4.15 4.31
C LEU A 16 14.15 -4.10 3.92
N CYS A 17 13.76 -3.11 3.11
CA CYS A 17 12.43 -3.07 2.50
C CYS A 17 12.34 -4.01 1.30
N ASP A 18 11.13 -4.41 0.94
CA ASP A 18 10.87 -5.23 -0.24
C ASP A 18 11.12 -4.49 -1.58
N GLY A 19 11.00 -5.25 -2.67
CA GLY A 19 11.14 -4.76 -4.04
C GLY A 19 9.81 -4.32 -4.66
N ALA A 20 9.87 -3.98 -5.95
CA ALA A 20 8.75 -3.39 -6.67
C ALA A 20 7.53 -4.33 -6.83
N MET A 21 6.40 -3.95 -6.23
CA MET A 21 5.10 -4.63 -6.41
C MET A 21 4.58 -4.50 -7.84
N GLY A 22 4.57 -3.27 -8.40
CA GLY A 22 3.96 -3.00 -9.70
C GLY A 22 4.59 -3.78 -10.87
N SER A 23 5.92 -3.89 -10.91
CA SER A 23 6.61 -4.66 -11.96
C SER A 23 6.33 -6.16 -11.87
N MET A 24 6.24 -6.70 -10.66
CA MET A 24 5.88 -8.10 -10.43
C MET A 24 4.42 -8.38 -10.79
N LEU A 25 3.51 -7.45 -10.51
CA LEU A 25 2.11 -7.54 -10.95
C LEU A 25 1.98 -7.47 -12.47
N MET A 26 2.72 -6.59 -13.15
CA MET A 26 2.78 -6.55 -14.63
C MET A 26 3.27 -7.88 -15.21
N ALA A 27 4.33 -8.46 -14.63
CA ALA A 27 4.82 -9.78 -15.03
C ALA A 27 3.78 -10.89 -14.77
N ALA A 28 2.88 -10.70 -13.80
CA ALA A 28 1.78 -11.60 -13.46
C ALA A 28 0.47 -11.29 -14.22
N GLY A 29 0.50 -10.41 -15.23
CA GLY A 29 -0.65 -10.11 -16.09
C GLY A 29 -1.55 -8.97 -15.61
N LEU A 30 -1.00 -7.99 -14.89
CA LEU A 30 -1.66 -6.70 -14.69
C LEU A 30 -1.64 -5.92 -16.01
N GLU A 31 -2.82 -5.63 -16.54
CA GLU A 31 -2.98 -4.90 -17.81
C GLU A 31 -2.82 -3.39 -17.59
N PRO A 32 -2.24 -2.64 -18.55
CA PRO A 32 -2.15 -1.19 -18.48
C PRO A 32 -3.53 -0.52 -18.25
N GLY A 33 -3.57 0.44 -17.33
CA GLY A 33 -4.80 1.18 -17.00
C GLY A 33 -5.74 0.45 -16.03
N THR A 34 -5.40 -0.77 -15.60
CA THR A 34 -6.11 -1.44 -14.50
C THR A 34 -5.49 -1.08 -13.14
N ALA A 35 -6.34 -0.92 -12.12
CA ALA A 35 -5.87 -0.65 -10.77
C ALA A 35 -5.25 -1.91 -10.16
N ALA A 36 -3.97 -1.82 -9.78
CA ALA A 36 -3.21 -2.91 -9.17
C ALA A 36 -3.87 -3.42 -7.88
N GLU A 37 -4.53 -2.54 -7.14
CA GLU A 37 -5.19 -2.84 -5.88
C GLU A 37 -6.39 -3.78 -6.03
N LEU A 38 -6.96 -3.92 -7.23
CA LEU A 38 -8.02 -4.89 -7.50
C LEU A 38 -7.52 -6.34 -7.37
N PHE A 39 -6.23 -6.58 -7.64
CA PHE A 39 -5.67 -7.92 -7.45
C PHE A 39 -5.75 -8.37 -5.98
N ASN A 40 -5.81 -7.44 -5.02
CA ASN A 40 -6.01 -7.78 -3.60
C ASN A 40 -7.33 -8.51 -3.35
N ILE A 41 -8.35 -8.23 -4.18
CA ILE A 41 -9.69 -8.84 -4.08
C ILE A 41 -9.84 -9.98 -5.09
N GLU A 42 -9.41 -9.76 -6.33
CA GLU A 42 -9.71 -10.65 -7.46
C GLU A 42 -8.66 -11.76 -7.64
N LYS A 43 -7.42 -11.48 -7.28
CA LYS A 43 -6.26 -12.39 -7.46
C LYS A 43 -5.35 -12.38 -6.21
N PRO A 44 -5.89 -12.60 -5.00
CA PRO A 44 -5.14 -12.46 -3.75
C PRO A 44 -3.91 -13.39 -3.68
N ASP A 45 -3.98 -14.56 -4.32
CA ASP A 45 -2.87 -15.50 -4.39
C ASP A 45 -1.66 -14.93 -5.15
N THR A 46 -1.89 -14.13 -6.18
CA THR A 46 -0.82 -13.44 -6.92
C THR A 46 -0.09 -12.46 -6.00
N VAL A 47 -0.83 -11.61 -5.29
CA VAL A 47 -0.27 -10.63 -4.34
C VAL A 47 0.48 -11.34 -3.21
N ARG A 48 -0.11 -12.40 -2.65
CA ARG A 48 0.52 -13.21 -1.60
C ARG A 48 1.85 -13.80 -2.06
N ASN A 49 1.89 -14.36 -3.27
CA ASN A 49 3.11 -14.94 -3.82
C ASN A 49 4.21 -13.88 -4.00
N ILE A 50 3.86 -12.66 -4.42
CA ILE A 50 4.82 -11.56 -4.53
C ILE A 50 5.44 -11.21 -3.17
N HIS A 51 4.62 -11.08 -2.11
CA HIS A 51 5.14 -10.87 -0.76
C HIS A 51 6.01 -12.04 -0.28
N ILE A 52 5.64 -13.29 -0.60
CA ILE A 52 6.43 -14.47 -0.24
C ILE A 52 7.80 -14.42 -0.91
N GLU A 53 7.87 -14.06 -2.19
CA GLU A 53 9.14 -13.96 -2.91
C GLU A 53 10.01 -12.82 -2.35
N ASN A 54 9.43 -11.67 -2.02
CA ASN A 54 10.16 -10.59 -1.35
C ASN A 54 10.67 -10.98 0.04
N LYS A 55 9.84 -11.66 0.86
CA LYS A 55 10.26 -12.20 2.17
C LYS A 55 11.40 -13.21 2.01
N LYS A 56 11.30 -14.14 1.05
CA LYS A 56 12.37 -15.11 0.76
C LYS A 56 13.67 -14.45 0.27
N ALA A 57 13.57 -13.31 -0.41
CA ALA A 57 14.73 -12.53 -0.84
C ALA A 57 15.41 -11.76 0.30
N GLY A 58 14.81 -11.74 1.50
CA GLY A 58 15.40 -11.17 2.71
C GLY A 58 14.74 -9.88 3.20
N ALA A 59 13.55 -9.53 2.72
CA ALA A 59 12.86 -8.33 3.19
C ALA A 59 12.47 -8.44 4.68
N ASP A 60 12.90 -7.46 5.48
CA ASP A 60 12.48 -7.26 6.87
C ASP A 60 11.17 -6.47 6.95
N VAL A 61 10.85 -5.69 5.91
CA VAL A 61 9.65 -4.86 5.81
C VAL A 61 8.96 -5.14 4.48
N LEU A 62 7.67 -5.44 4.52
CA LEU A 62 6.81 -5.60 3.34
C LEU A 62 5.91 -4.37 3.20
N LEU A 63 5.78 -3.86 1.98
CA LEU A 63 4.86 -2.77 1.64
C LEU A 63 3.56 -3.34 1.07
N THR A 64 2.40 -2.88 1.55
CA THR A 64 1.11 -3.37 1.02
C THR A 64 0.93 -2.98 -0.45
N ASN A 65 0.20 -3.79 -1.23
CA ASN A 65 -0.18 -3.42 -2.60
C ASN A 65 -1.30 -2.36 -2.59
N THR A 66 -0.96 -1.12 -2.21
CA THR A 66 -1.92 -0.02 -1.98
C THR A 66 -1.45 1.34 -2.50
N PHE A 67 -0.36 1.41 -3.27
CA PHE A 67 0.23 2.65 -3.78
C PHE A 67 -0.80 3.68 -4.30
N GLN A 68 -1.77 3.29 -5.12
CA GLN A 68 -2.87 4.14 -5.62
C GLN A 68 -4.24 3.71 -5.06
N GLY A 69 -4.27 3.34 -3.78
CA GLY A 69 -5.46 2.81 -3.11
C GLY A 69 -6.55 3.83 -2.75
N THR A 70 -6.56 5.03 -3.31
CA THR A 70 -7.56 6.06 -2.99
C THR A 70 -8.81 6.00 -3.89
N GLN A 71 -9.84 6.77 -3.51
CA GLN A 71 -11.06 6.96 -4.33
C GLN A 71 -10.77 7.50 -5.75
N PHE A 72 -9.66 8.23 -5.95
CA PHE A 72 -9.29 8.77 -7.25
C PHE A 72 -9.02 7.68 -8.29
N ASN A 73 -8.45 6.55 -7.87
CA ASN A 73 -8.21 5.40 -8.74
C ASN A 73 -9.35 4.37 -8.64
N LEU A 74 -9.92 4.17 -7.44
CA LEU A 74 -10.78 3.02 -7.14
C LEU A 74 -12.29 3.25 -7.32
N SER A 75 -12.76 4.51 -7.37
CA SER A 75 -14.20 4.83 -7.41
C SER A 75 -14.94 4.23 -8.63
N ARG A 76 -14.23 4.05 -9.75
CA ARG A 76 -14.78 3.46 -10.98
C ARG A 76 -15.09 1.96 -10.90
N TYR A 77 -14.61 1.27 -9.84
CA TYR A 77 -14.77 -0.17 -9.66
C TYR A 77 -15.85 -0.55 -8.64
N GLY A 78 -16.69 0.41 -8.25
CA GLY A 78 -17.86 0.17 -7.41
C GLY A 78 -17.77 0.76 -6.01
N LYS A 79 -18.83 0.55 -5.23
CA LYS A 79 -18.95 1.11 -3.86
C LYS A 79 -18.04 0.37 -2.89
N ASN A 80 -17.47 1.12 -1.94
CA ASN A 80 -16.60 0.62 -0.87
C ASN A 80 -15.34 -0.10 -1.37
N THR A 81 -14.95 0.08 -2.64
CA THR A 81 -13.76 -0.58 -3.20
C THR A 81 -12.48 -0.10 -2.52
N VAL A 82 -12.40 1.17 -2.08
CA VAL A 82 -11.27 1.70 -1.30
C VAL A 82 -11.06 0.87 -0.03
N GLN A 83 -12.08 0.79 0.83
CA GLN A 83 -11.97 0.01 2.07
C GLN A 83 -11.62 -1.46 1.79
N ARG A 84 -12.34 -2.10 0.87
CA ARG A 84 -12.15 -3.54 0.58
C ARG A 84 -10.75 -3.84 0.03
N ALA A 85 -10.26 -3.04 -0.91
CA ALA A 85 -8.98 -3.31 -1.56
C ALA A 85 -7.81 -3.07 -0.61
N ASN A 86 -7.85 -2.00 0.18
CA ASN A 86 -6.78 -1.67 1.13
C ASN A 86 -6.73 -2.63 2.30
N SER A 87 -7.87 -2.98 2.92
CA SER A 87 -7.88 -3.94 4.02
C SER A 87 -7.45 -5.34 3.55
N ALA A 88 -7.89 -5.79 2.37
CA ALA A 88 -7.45 -7.06 1.81
C ALA A 88 -5.93 -7.08 1.53
N ALA A 89 -5.37 -5.97 1.02
CA ALA A 89 -3.92 -5.86 0.80
C ALA A 89 -3.13 -6.04 2.11
N ALA A 90 -3.57 -5.34 3.16
CA ALA A 90 -2.93 -5.39 4.46
C ALA A 90 -3.05 -6.77 5.12
N GLU A 91 -4.23 -7.39 5.06
CA GLU A 91 -4.45 -8.76 5.56
C GLU A 91 -3.53 -9.77 4.87
N ILE A 92 -3.37 -9.68 3.53
CA ILE A 92 -2.47 -10.54 2.77
C ILE A 92 -1.01 -10.34 3.22
N ALA A 93 -0.55 -9.09 3.30
CA ALA A 93 0.82 -8.78 3.70
C ALA A 93 1.11 -9.22 5.14
N LEU A 94 0.19 -8.97 6.08
CA LEU A 94 0.30 -9.39 7.49
C LEU A 94 0.34 -10.91 7.63
N GLN A 95 -0.48 -11.65 6.86
CA GLN A 95 -0.44 -13.11 6.84
C GLN A 95 0.92 -13.66 6.37
N VAL A 96 1.54 -13.02 5.35
CA VAL A 96 2.85 -13.44 4.85
C VAL A 96 3.99 -13.04 5.80
N ALA A 97 3.92 -11.84 6.37
CA ALA A 97 4.88 -11.34 7.33
C ALA A 97 4.95 -12.25 8.56
N ALA A 98 3.79 -12.66 9.09
CA ALA A 98 3.65 -13.32 10.38
C ALA A 98 4.43 -12.54 11.46
N ASP A 99 5.29 -13.21 12.23
CA ASP A 99 6.13 -12.56 13.23
C ASP A 99 7.54 -12.20 12.70
N ASP A 100 7.85 -12.48 11.43
CA ASP A 100 9.22 -12.36 10.89
C ASP A 100 9.49 -10.99 10.27
N CYS A 101 8.50 -10.37 9.63
CA CYS A 101 8.63 -9.08 8.95
C CYS A 101 7.71 -8.02 9.57
N PHE A 102 8.01 -6.76 9.33
CA PHE A 102 7.06 -5.66 9.51
C PHE A 102 6.25 -5.46 8.23
N VAL A 103 5.10 -4.79 8.37
CA VAL A 103 4.20 -4.47 7.26
C VAL A 103 3.87 -2.99 7.36
N LEU A 104 4.11 -2.25 6.29
CA LEU A 104 3.74 -0.85 6.19
C LEU A 104 2.64 -0.69 5.13
N GLY A 105 1.63 0.11 5.48
CA GLY A 105 0.64 0.57 4.52
C GLY A 105 1.28 1.53 3.53
N ASP A 106 1.30 1.18 2.26
CA ASP A 106 1.91 1.95 1.19
C ASP A 106 0.94 3.00 0.62
N ILE A 107 1.36 4.26 0.58
CA ILE A 107 0.60 5.41 0.11
C ILE A 107 1.44 6.17 -0.91
N GLY A 108 1.01 6.13 -2.17
CA GLY A 108 1.53 6.95 -3.25
C GLY A 108 0.68 8.20 -3.49
N PRO A 109 1.07 9.04 -4.47
CA PRO A 109 0.29 10.20 -4.87
C PRO A 109 -1.05 9.78 -5.50
N THR A 110 -2.03 10.68 -5.46
CA THR A 110 -3.36 10.48 -6.06
C THR A 110 -3.32 10.45 -7.59
N GLY A 111 -2.23 10.91 -8.21
CA GLY A 111 -2.10 11.10 -9.65
C GLY A 111 -2.96 12.25 -10.20
N HIS A 112 -3.49 13.10 -9.31
CA HIS A 112 -4.30 14.27 -9.65
C HIS A 112 -3.61 15.54 -9.16
N PHE A 113 -3.95 16.69 -9.75
CA PHE A 113 -3.40 17.98 -9.35
C PHE A 113 -4.42 18.80 -8.54
N LEU A 114 -3.92 19.56 -7.57
CA LEU A 114 -4.71 20.57 -6.86
C LEU A 114 -5.10 21.73 -7.79
N HIS A 115 -6.24 22.36 -7.51
CA HIS A 115 -6.61 23.63 -8.12
C HIS A 115 -5.52 24.70 -7.88
N PRO A 116 -5.11 25.49 -8.90
CA PRO A 116 -5.73 25.62 -10.24
C PRO A 116 -5.18 24.70 -11.33
N LEU A 117 -4.18 23.85 -11.03
CA LEU A 117 -3.57 22.96 -12.03
C LEU A 117 -4.47 21.76 -12.38
N GLY A 118 -5.28 21.31 -11.43
CA GLY A 118 -6.33 20.33 -11.64
C GLY A 118 -7.65 20.73 -10.99
N GLU A 119 -8.56 19.77 -10.90
CA GLU A 119 -9.92 19.99 -10.38
C GLU A 119 -10.06 19.62 -8.88
N ALA A 120 -9.08 18.91 -8.31
CA ALA A 120 -9.16 18.46 -6.94
C ALA A 120 -8.89 19.59 -5.94
N SER A 121 -9.65 19.59 -4.84
CA SER A 121 -9.37 20.47 -3.71
C SER A 121 -8.51 19.76 -2.65
N ALA A 122 -7.83 20.54 -1.80
CA ALA A 122 -7.12 20.00 -0.63
C ALA A 122 -8.05 19.20 0.30
N HIS A 123 -9.35 19.53 0.33
CA HIS A 123 -10.35 18.77 1.06
C HIS A 123 -10.59 17.38 0.44
N ASP A 124 -10.59 17.27 -0.89
CA ASP A 124 -10.75 15.99 -1.58
C ASP A 124 -9.56 15.06 -1.35
N PHE A 125 -8.34 15.61 -1.38
CA PHE A 125 -7.12 14.87 -1.05
C PHE A 125 -7.13 14.38 0.39
N ARG A 126 -7.41 15.27 1.35
CA ARG A 126 -7.53 14.88 2.75
C ARG A 126 -8.56 13.76 2.94
N ARG A 127 -9.74 13.87 2.32
CA ARG A 127 -10.77 12.82 2.39
C ARG A 127 -10.25 11.49 1.80
N ALA A 128 -9.60 11.55 0.64
CA ALA A 128 -9.08 10.38 -0.07
C ALA A 128 -8.04 9.61 0.76
N PHE A 129 -7.02 10.32 1.27
CA PHE A 129 -5.98 9.70 2.09
C PHE A 129 -6.52 9.25 3.45
N THR A 130 -7.44 10.00 4.07
CA THR A 130 -8.05 9.58 5.34
C THR A 130 -8.77 8.25 5.18
N GLU A 131 -9.58 8.08 4.12
CA GLU A 131 -10.30 6.84 3.87
C GLU A 131 -9.35 5.65 3.66
N GLN A 132 -8.30 5.85 2.85
CA GLN A 132 -7.30 4.82 2.57
C GLN A 132 -6.51 4.43 3.84
N ILE A 133 -5.96 5.43 4.54
CA ILE A 133 -5.14 5.22 5.74
C ILE A 133 -5.98 4.59 6.85
N GLN A 134 -7.25 4.99 7.02
CA GLN A 134 -8.12 4.36 8.01
C GLN A 134 -8.33 2.87 7.70
N ALA A 135 -8.59 2.52 6.43
CA ALA A 135 -8.77 1.13 6.02
C ALA A 135 -7.51 0.27 6.25
N LEU A 136 -6.31 0.86 6.18
CA LEU A 136 -5.04 0.21 6.51
C LEU A 136 -4.83 0.11 8.02
N ALA A 137 -5.01 1.22 8.75
CA ALA A 137 -4.81 1.29 10.19
C ALA A 137 -5.71 0.31 10.95
N ASP A 138 -6.96 0.15 10.51
CA ASP A 138 -7.94 -0.77 11.12
C ASP A 138 -7.50 -2.25 11.04
N THR A 139 -6.58 -2.61 10.14
CA THR A 139 -6.04 -3.98 10.04
C THR A 139 -4.86 -4.26 10.97
N GLY A 140 -4.25 -3.21 11.54
CA GLY A 140 -3.09 -3.35 12.42
C GLY A 140 -1.74 -3.43 11.70
N VAL A 141 -1.60 -2.82 10.51
CA VAL A 141 -0.27 -2.59 9.92
C VAL A 141 0.65 -1.86 10.90
N HIS A 142 1.96 -2.13 10.80
CA HIS A 142 2.95 -1.63 11.77
C HIS A 142 3.31 -0.16 11.56
N GLY A 143 2.88 0.44 10.45
CA GLY A 143 3.07 1.84 10.12
C GLY A 143 2.53 2.15 8.72
N ILE A 144 2.72 3.40 8.32
CA ILE A 144 2.39 3.91 6.98
C ILE A 144 3.67 4.46 6.36
N ILE A 145 3.89 4.18 5.09
CA ILE A 145 4.92 4.82 4.27
C ILE A 145 4.21 5.69 3.24
N ILE A 146 4.66 6.94 3.12
CA ILE A 146 4.21 7.86 2.07
C ILE A 146 5.38 7.99 1.11
N GLU A 147 5.20 7.51 -0.12
CA GLU A 147 6.28 7.43 -1.11
C GLU A 147 5.90 8.08 -2.43
N THR A 148 6.93 8.50 -3.17
CA THR A 148 6.81 9.02 -4.54
C THR A 148 5.86 10.23 -4.68
N MET A 149 5.66 11.00 -3.61
CA MET A 149 4.88 12.24 -3.68
C MET A 149 5.61 13.25 -4.56
N GLU A 150 4.88 13.84 -5.51
CA GLU A 150 5.44 14.79 -6.48
C GLU A 150 5.18 16.25 -6.10
N ASP A 151 4.17 16.48 -5.26
CA ASP A 151 3.76 17.79 -4.77
C ASP A 151 3.84 17.84 -3.23
N LYS A 152 4.16 19.01 -2.68
CA LYS A 152 4.32 19.21 -1.23
C LYS A 152 2.98 19.50 -0.53
N GLU A 153 2.04 20.10 -1.24
CA GLU A 153 0.73 20.47 -0.73
C GLU A 153 -0.26 19.29 -0.74
N GLU A 154 0.05 18.25 -1.53
CA GLU A 154 -0.57 16.92 -1.45
C GLU A 154 -0.14 16.15 -0.19
#